data_AF-A0A7J8XT72-F1
#
_entry.id   AF-A0A7J8XT72-F1
#
_cell.length_a   1.000
_cell.length_b   1.000
_cell.length_c   1.000
_cell.angle_alpha   90.00
_cell.angle_beta   90.00
_cell.angle_gamma   90.00
#
_symmetry.space_group_name_H-M   'P 1'
#
loop_
_entity.id
_entity.type
_entity.pdbx_description
1 polymer ?
#
loop_
_entity_poly.entity_id
_entity_poly.type
_entity_poly.pdbx_seq_one_letter_code
_entity_poly.pdbx_strand_id
1 'polypeptide(L)' 'MSLEAYASAKRDEIHTDVLLQARQACYKARDAFYSCLEKHSDKKPTEIGSVGLLYPTECKPSREDYVKNCRVSW' A
#
# COMPACT_ATOMS: atom_id res chain seq x y z
N MET A 1 -28.47 29.99 -4.33
CA MET A 1 -27.51 30.20 -5.44
C MET A 1 -26.06 30.20 -4.95
N SER A 2 -25.64 29.23 -4.13
CA SER A 2 -24.26 29.13 -3.60
C SER A 2 -23.52 27.86 -4.04
N LEU A 3 -24.24 26.83 -4.47
CA LEU A 3 -23.65 25.57 -4.95
C LEU A 3 -23.10 25.68 -6.39
N GLU A 4 -23.75 26.49 -7.24
CA GLU A 4 -23.34 26.67 -8.64
C GLU A 4 -22.06 27.51 -8.77
N ALA A 5 -21.87 28.49 -7.87
CA ALA A 5 -20.64 29.29 -7.81
C ALA A 5 -19.43 28.47 -7.33
N TYR A 6 -19.65 27.51 -6.42
CA TYR A 6 -18.60 26.59 -5.94
C TYR A 6 -18.18 25.58 -7.02
N ALA A 7 -19.11 25.17 -7.89
CA ALA A 7 -18.82 24.29 -9.02
C ALA A 7 -18.10 25.02 -10.17
N SER A 8 -18.41 26.31 -10.39
CA SER A 8 -17.81 27.10 -11.48
C SER A 8 -16.37 27.55 -11.17
N ALA A 9 -16.02 27.78 -9.91
CA ALA A 9 -14.66 28.19 -9.50
C ALA A 9 -13.61 27.04 -9.51
N LYS A 10 -14.02 25.80 -9.82
CA LYS A 10 -13.17 24.59 -9.79
C LYS A 10 -12.90 23.95 -11.16
N ARG A 11 -13.00 24.72 -12.23
CA ARG A 11 -12.41 24.42 -13.56
C ARG A 11 -11.31 25.48 -13.75
N ASP A 12 -10.00 25.22 -13.72
CA ASP A 12 -9.24 24.17 -14.39
C ASP A 12 -7.91 23.91 -13.66
N GLU A 13 -7.90 22.97 -12.73
CA GLU A 13 -6.74 22.10 -12.56
C GLU A 13 -7.31 20.77 -12.06
N ILE A 14 -7.54 19.85 -12.99
CA ILE A 14 -7.71 18.45 -12.60
C ILE A 14 -6.36 18.07 -12.00
N HIS A 15 -6.24 18.13 -10.68
CA HIS A 15 -5.17 17.42 -10.00
C HIS A 15 -5.42 15.94 -10.30
N THR A 16 -4.77 15.45 -11.35
CA THR A 16 -4.55 14.03 -11.60
C THR A 16 -4.18 13.43 -10.25
N ASP A 17 -5.02 12.52 -9.74
CA ASP A 17 -5.00 12.03 -8.36
C ASP A 17 -3.53 11.95 -7.88
N VAL A 18 -3.11 12.96 -7.10
CA VAL A 18 -1.68 13.27 -6.88
C VAL A 18 -0.98 12.12 -6.16
N LEU A 19 -1.79 11.25 -5.55
CA LEU A 19 -1.39 10.06 -4.84
C LEU A 19 -1.55 8.78 -5.68
N LEU A 20 -2.04 8.85 -6.92
CA LEU A 20 -2.30 7.68 -7.77
C LEU A 20 -1.04 6.83 -7.96
N GLN A 21 0.09 7.45 -8.25
CA GLN A 21 1.36 6.74 -8.41
C GLN A 21 1.81 6.09 -7.10
N ALA A 22 1.68 6.81 -5.97
CA ALA A 22 2.00 6.27 -4.66
C ALA A 22 1.07 5.10 -4.27
N ARG A 23 -0.22 5.19 -4.64
CA ARG A 23 -1.23 4.15 -4.41
C ARG A 23 -0.95 2.91 -5.25
N GLN A 24 -0.59 3.08 -6.53
CA GLN A 24 -0.17 1.98 -7.40
C GLN A 24 1.11 1.30 -6.87
N ALA A 25 2.09 2.08 -6.42
CA ALA A 25 3.31 1.54 -5.81
C ALA A 25 3.01 0.74 -4.53
N CYS A 26 2.13 1.28 -3.66
CA CYS A 26 1.67 0.60 -2.47
C CYS A 26 0.98 -0.74 -2.81
N TYR A 27 0.04 -0.76 -3.75
CA TYR A 27 -0.66 -1.99 -4.13
C TYR A 27 0.30 -3.03 -4.73
N LYS A 28 1.23 -2.61 -5.57
CA LYS A 28 2.26 -3.50 -6.12
C LYS A 28 3.13 -4.12 -5.03
N ALA A 29 3.57 -3.33 -4.05
CA ALA A 29 4.39 -3.82 -2.93
C ALA A 29 3.59 -4.75 -2.00
N ARG A 30 2.33 -4.39 -1.71
CA ARG A 30 1.38 -5.20 -0.93
C ARG A 30 1.16 -6.56 -1.59
N ASP A 31 0.80 -6.57 -2.87
CA ASP A 31 0.48 -7.80 -3.59
C ASP A 31 1.72 -8.70 -3.72
N ALA A 32 2.91 -8.13 -3.85
CA ALA A 32 4.18 -8.87 -3.80
C ALA A 32 4.44 -9.50 -2.42
N PHE A 33 4.14 -8.80 -1.33
CA PHE A 33 4.26 -9.34 0.03
C PHE A 33 3.31 -10.51 0.24
N TYR A 34 2.01 -10.36 -0.04
CA TYR A 34 1.05 -11.46 0.12
C TYR A 34 1.31 -12.62 -0.84
N SER A 35 1.75 -12.36 -2.07
CA SER A 35 2.20 -13.42 -3.00
C SER A 35 3.40 -14.20 -2.44
N CYS A 36 4.30 -13.54 -1.71
CA CYS A 36 5.41 -14.20 -1.03
C CYS A 36 4.91 -15.07 0.12
N LEU A 37 3.94 -14.56 0.90
CA LEU A 37 3.32 -15.33 1.98
C LEU A 37 2.63 -16.58 1.47
N GLU A 38 1.86 -16.48 0.38
CA GLU A 38 1.20 -17.64 -0.24
C GLU A 38 2.21 -18.67 -0.76
N LYS A 39 3.30 -18.23 -1.41
CA LYS A 39 4.36 -19.14 -1.89
C LYS A 39 5.13 -19.83 -0.77
N HIS A 40 5.11 -19.27 0.42
CA HIS A 40 5.82 -19.77 1.58
C HIS A 40 4.86 -20.14 2.72
N SER A 41 3.57 -20.35 2.43
CA SER A 41 2.56 -20.75 3.42
C SER A 41 2.86 -22.10 4.05
N ASP A 42 3.56 -22.96 3.31
CA ASP A 42 4.00 -24.28 3.76
C ASP A 42 5.23 -24.22 4.68
N LYS A 43 5.91 -23.07 4.72
CA LYS A 43 7.08 -22.87 5.59
C LYS A 43 6.63 -22.37 6.95
N LYS A 44 7.17 -22.97 8.01
CA LYS A 44 6.92 -22.50 9.38
C LYS A 44 7.25 -21.00 9.48
N PRO A 45 6.34 -20.15 9.98
CA PRO A 45 6.62 -18.73 10.13
C PRO A 45 7.84 -18.52 11.03
N THR A 46 8.90 -17.93 10.48
CA THR A 46 10.22 -17.89 11.14
C THR A 46 10.50 -16.55 11.84
N GLU A 47 9.84 -15.45 11.45
CA GLU A 47 9.96 -14.19 12.19
C GLU A 47 8.82 -14.01 13.21
N ILE A 48 9.20 -14.05 14.50
CA ILE A 48 8.46 -13.42 15.60
C ILE A 48 8.79 -11.93 15.52
N GLY A 49 8.06 -11.19 14.68
CA GLY A 49 8.19 -9.74 14.63
C GLY A 49 7.58 -9.11 15.88
N SER A 50 8.23 -8.09 16.44
CA SER A 50 7.76 -7.22 17.55
C SER A 50 6.41 -6.51 17.31
N VAL A 51 5.72 -6.86 16.21
CA VAL A 51 4.47 -6.29 15.68
C VAL A 51 3.45 -7.38 15.31
N GLY A 52 3.66 -8.62 15.74
CA GLY A 52 2.61 -9.67 15.79
C GLY A 52 2.27 -10.40 14.49
N LEU A 53 2.77 -9.94 13.33
CA LEU A 53 2.62 -10.67 12.07
C LEU A 53 3.76 -11.69 11.92
N LEU A 54 3.40 -12.97 12.02
CA LEU A 54 4.30 -14.09 11.74
C LEU A 54 4.38 -14.27 10.22
N TYR A 55 5.56 -14.09 9.65
CA TYR A 55 5.81 -14.35 8.22
C TYR A 55 7.18 -15.02 8.00
N PRO A 56 7.36 -15.71 6.85
CA PRO A 56 8.63 -16.34 6.49
C PRO A 56 9.73 -15.30 6.30
N THR A 57 10.96 -15.60 6.74
CA THR A 57 12.13 -14.70 6.60
C THR A 57 12.40 -14.28 5.17
N GLU A 58 12.03 -15.12 4.19
CA GLU A 58 12.16 -14.84 2.77
C GLU A 58 11.28 -13.67 2.30
N CYS A 59 10.19 -13.37 3.03
CA CYS A 59 9.27 -12.28 2.72
C CYS A 59 9.59 -10.97 3.44
N LYS A 60 10.72 -10.92 4.17
CA LYS A 60 11.18 -9.70 4.85
C LYS A 60 11.44 -8.53 3.89
N PRO A 61 12.12 -8.71 2.75
CA PRO A 61 12.35 -7.59 1.82
C PRO A 61 11.05 -7.03 1.24
N SER A 62 10.11 -7.91 0.87
CA SER A 62 8.80 -7.48 0.35
C SER A 62 7.95 -6.79 1.41
N ARG A 63 8.10 -7.15 2.69
CA ARG A 63 7.50 -6.42 3.81
C ARG A 63 8.08 -5.02 3.98
N GLU A 64 9.40 -4.88 3.94
CA GLU A 64 10.06 -3.58 4.08
C GLU A 64 9.61 -2.63 2.95
N ASP A 65 9.50 -3.13 1.73
CA ASP A 65 8.97 -2.39 0.59
C ASP A 65 7.47 -2.07 0.76
N TYR A 66 6.67 -3.00 1.28
CA TYR A 66 5.26 -2.75 1.58
C TYR A 66 5.08 -1.63 2.61
N VAL A 67 5.81 -1.69 3.73
CA VAL A 67 5.76 -0.67 4.80
C VAL A 67 6.31 0.68 4.35
N LYS A 68 7.29 0.69 3.45
CA LYS A 68 7.88 1.93 2.91
C LYS A 68 6.96 2.63 1.92
N ASN A 69 6.26 1.86 1.06
CA ASN A 69 5.42 2.44 0.00
C ASN A 69 3.97 2.69 0.45
N CYS A 70 3.49 1.97 1.45
CA CYS A 70 2.13 2.13 1.96
C CYS A 70 2.07 3.03 3.19
N ARG A 71 1.06 3.91 3.21
CA ARG A 71 0.73 4.64 4.44
C ARG A 71 0.16 3.66 5.45
N VAL A 72 0.46 3.86 6.73
CA VAL A 72 -0.01 2.98 7.82
C VAL A 72 -1.53 2.91 7.91
N SER A 73 -2.24 3.94 7.43
CA SER A 73 -3.70 4.01 7.39
C SER A 73 -4.33 3.37 6.15
N TRP A 74 -3.54 2.84 5.22
CA TRP A 74 -4.00 2.23 3.96
C TRP A 74 -4.04 0.71 4.03
#